data_AF-A0A7C1GK77-F1
#
_entry.id   AF-A0A7C1GK77-F1
#
_cell.length_a   1.000
_cell.length_b   1.000
_cell.length_c   1.000
_cell.angle_alpha   90.00
_cell.angle_beta   90.00
_cell.angle_gamma   90.00
#
_symmetry.space_group_name_H-M   'P 1'
#
loop_
_entity.id
_entity.type
_entity.pdbx_description
1 polymer ?
#
loop_
_entity_poly.entity_id
_entity_poly.type
_entity_poly.pdbx_seq_one_letter_code
_entity_poly.pdbx_strand_id
1 'polypeptide(L)'
;MELLIYSGILVISAGLIGGVFYTVSKANQRAQVNEELNIQLARFEEIFHQKIESAKGINSIGGSTVNLKIDDVNKDPTEFTLTNNVVYLQEGTGDKAALNDSNRVKVTSLSFSPTGPSKTSISPTNDYAWNDQVGWIDFAHPGGNIYVARGAGDLWGLAYVLSDSHWISLNCVSTDSCSSVEYKVSSDASGNLSGWAWSENFGWICFNCLTDNSCASSDYKVIVDQDTGEFNGYAYSENIGWISFNCKTGGDNQTDICSTSNYKVQDLRLRTISVKVDITVQYNSEKPELAISRTNTFVFNIITPTK
;
A
#
# COMPACT_ATOMS: atom_id res chain seq x y z
N MET A 1 -5.86 -1.25 -80.42
CA MET A 1 -5.96 -2.37 -79.45
C MET A 1 -4.77 -2.35 -78.49
N GLU A 2 -3.52 -2.27 -78.98
CA GLU A 2 -2.30 -2.18 -78.15
C GLU A 2 -2.31 -1.04 -77.12
N LEU A 3 -2.75 0.16 -77.50
CA LEU A 3 -2.74 1.33 -76.61
C LEU A 3 -3.64 1.14 -75.37
N LEU A 4 -4.74 0.40 -75.51
CA LEU A 4 -5.63 0.06 -74.39
C LEU A 4 -4.99 -0.97 -73.45
N ILE A 5 -4.26 -1.95 -73.99
CA ILE A 5 -3.54 -2.96 -73.20
C ILE A 5 -2.44 -2.31 -72.36
N TYR A 6 -1.64 -1.42 -72.95
CA TYR A 6 -0.61 -0.69 -72.21
C TYR A 6 -1.19 0.23 -71.12
N SER A 7 -2.32 0.89 -71.40
CA SER A 7 -3.01 1.70 -70.39
C SER A 7 -3.55 0.87 -69.23
N GLY A 8 -4.08 -0.33 -69.49
CA GLY A 8 -4.56 -1.25 -68.46
C GLY A 8 -3.44 -1.76 -67.56
N ILE A 9 -2.30 -2.15 -68.15
CA ILE A 9 -1.12 -2.58 -67.38
C ILE A 9 -0.60 -1.44 -66.51
N LEU A 10 -0.50 -0.21 -67.06
CA LEU A 10 -0.05 0.94 -66.30
C LEU A 10 -0.93 1.24 -65.07
N VAL A 11 -2.26 1.16 -65.23
CA VAL A 11 -3.20 1.37 -64.12
C VAL A 11 -3.05 0.29 -63.04
N ILE A 12 -2.91 -0.97 -63.43
CA ILE A 12 -2.69 -2.08 -62.49
C ILE A 12 -1.35 -1.91 -61.77
N SER A 13 -0.28 -1.60 -62.49
CA SER A 13 1.05 -1.36 -61.90
C SER A 13 1.06 -0.17 -60.94
N ALA A 14 0.43 0.95 -61.32
CA ALA A 14 0.30 2.12 -60.46
C ALA A 14 -0.52 1.81 -59.20
N GLY A 15 -1.61 1.03 -59.33
CA GLY A 15 -2.42 0.59 -58.20
C GLY A 15 -1.64 -0.31 -57.22
N LEU A 16 -0.84 -1.24 -57.74
CA LEU A 16 0.03 -2.10 -56.92
C LEU A 16 1.12 -1.28 -56.20
N ILE A 17 1.81 -0.39 -56.91
CA ILE A 17 2.86 0.47 -56.33
C ILE A 17 2.26 1.39 -55.26
N GLY A 18 1.12 2.02 -55.55
CA GLY A 18 0.41 2.85 -54.58
C GLY A 18 -0.03 2.07 -53.33
N GLY A 19 -0.52 0.85 -53.53
CA GLY A 19 -0.87 -0.06 -52.43
C GLY A 19 0.33 -0.42 -51.55
N VAL A 20 1.46 -0.79 -52.15
CA VAL A 20 2.70 -1.10 -51.42
C VAL A 20 3.24 0.14 -50.69
N PHE A 21 3.24 1.31 -51.35
CA PHE A 21 3.67 2.54 -50.70
C PHE A 21 2.80 2.89 -49.50
N TYR A 22 1.48 2.73 -49.62
CA TYR A 22 0.55 2.94 -48.52
C TYR A 22 0.80 1.99 -47.34
N THR A 23 0.98 0.69 -47.59
CA THR A 23 1.25 -0.29 -46.52
C THR A 23 2.60 -0.04 -45.84
N VAL A 24 3.64 0.28 -46.61
CA VAL A 24 4.97 0.63 -46.08
C VAL A 24 4.93 1.92 -45.27
N SER A 25 4.27 2.98 -45.78
CA SER A 25 4.11 4.24 -45.06
C SER A 25 3.36 4.05 -43.73
N LYS A 26 2.28 3.26 -43.75
CA LYS A 26 1.52 2.93 -42.54
C LYS A 26 2.36 2.13 -41.54
N ALA A 27 3.13 1.15 -42.02
CA ALA A 27 4.02 0.37 -41.16
C ALA A 27 5.10 1.25 -40.53
N ASN A 28 5.69 2.17 -41.29
CA ASN A 28 6.70 3.11 -40.81
C ASN A 28 6.13 4.07 -39.73
N GLN A 29 4.95 4.66 -39.97
CA GLN A 29 4.28 5.50 -38.97
C GLN A 29 3.96 4.73 -37.68
N ARG A 30 3.49 3.49 -37.80
CA ARG A 30 3.24 2.64 -36.64
C ARG A 30 4.52 2.32 -35.88
N ALA A 31 5.65 2.10 -36.58
CA ALA A 31 6.94 1.90 -35.93
C ALA A 31 7.36 3.14 -35.14
N GLN A 32 7.25 4.33 -35.74
CA GLN A 32 7.53 5.61 -35.06
C GLN A 32 6.65 5.82 -33.83
N VAL A 33 5.34 5.56 -33.93
CA VAL A 33 4.41 5.66 -32.79
C VAL A 33 4.79 4.70 -31.66
N ASN A 34 5.15 3.45 -31.99
CA ASN A 34 5.58 2.50 -30.96
C ASN A 34 6.87 2.95 -30.26
N GLU A 35 7.82 3.51 -31.02
CA GLU A 35 9.06 4.04 -30.45
C GLU A 35 8.79 5.19 -29.48
N GLU A 36 7.93 6.15 -29.86
CA GLU A 36 7.52 7.25 -28.99
C GLU A 36 6.85 6.76 -27.69
N LEU A 37 5.98 5.75 -27.77
CA LEU A 37 5.35 5.14 -26.59
C LEU A 37 6.38 4.45 -25.69
N ASN A 38 7.35 3.73 -26.28
CA ASN A 38 8.41 3.07 -25.53
C ASN A 38 9.32 4.07 -24.82
N ILE A 39 9.71 5.16 -25.50
CA ILE A 39 10.52 6.24 -24.92
C ILE A 39 9.77 6.88 -23.75
N GLN A 40 8.47 7.17 -23.92
CA GLN A 40 7.67 7.75 -22.85
C GLN A 40 7.53 6.80 -21.65
N LEU A 41 7.36 5.49 -21.89
CA LEU A 41 7.30 4.47 -20.84
C LEU A 41 8.63 4.32 -20.10
N ALA A 42 9.77 4.32 -20.82
CA ALA A 42 11.09 4.26 -20.21
C ALA A 42 11.36 5.48 -19.32
N ARG A 43 10.95 6.68 -19.76
CA ARG A 43 11.03 7.89 -18.94
C ARG A 43 10.16 7.81 -17.69
N PHE A 44 8.95 7.26 -17.80
CA PHE A 44 8.10 7.03 -16.64
C PHE A 44 8.75 6.05 -15.65
N GLU A 45 9.27 4.94 -16.15
CA GLU A 45 9.98 3.94 -15.35
C GLU A 45 11.16 4.58 -14.59
N GLU A 46 12.00 5.35 -15.28
CA GLU A 46 13.15 6.02 -14.66
C GLU A 46 12.73 7.00 -13.55
N ILE A 47 11.72 7.82 -13.80
CA ILE A 47 11.23 8.81 -12.81
C ILE A 47 10.58 8.10 -11.62
N PHE A 48 9.73 7.09 -11.86
CA PHE A 48 9.12 6.32 -10.78
C PHE A 48 10.17 5.60 -9.96
N HIS A 49 11.13 4.95 -10.61
CA HIS A 49 12.26 4.29 -9.96
C HIS A 49 13.03 5.28 -9.07
N GLN A 50 13.46 6.41 -9.63
CA GLN A 50 14.23 7.41 -8.89
C GLN A 50 13.48 7.93 -7.66
N LYS A 51 12.19 8.26 -7.80
CA LYS A 51 11.42 8.89 -6.71
C LYS A 51 10.93 7.88 -5.68
N ILE A 52 10.39 6.74 -6.12
CA ILE A 52 9.86 5.70 -5.23
C ILE A 52 11.00 5.05 -4.43
N GLU A 53 12.13 4.70 -5.05
CA GLU A 53 13.22 4.06 -4.31
C GLU A 53 13.98 5.02 -3.39
N SER A 54 13.95 6.33 -3.68
CA SER A 54 14.50 7.35 -2.78
C SER A 54 13.60 7.66 -1.59
N ALA A 55 12.35 7.16 -1.59
CA ALA A 55 11.41 7.43 -0.53
C ALA A 55 11.81 6.71 0.76
N LYS A 56 11.53 7.35 1.89
CA LYS A 56 11.61 6.69 3.20
C LYS A 56 10.36 5.89 3.51
N GLY A 57 9.25 6.19 2.86
CA GLY A 57 7.98 5.54 3.11
C GLY A 57 6.88 6.08 2.21
N ILE A 58 5.66 5.64 2.47
CA ILE A 58 4.46 6.05 1.76
C ILE A 58 3.51 6.69 2.79
N ASN A 59 3.14 7.95 2.59
CA ASN A 59 2.10 8.60 3.40
C ASN A 59 0.71 8.08 3.01
N SER A 60 0.46 7.95 1.70
CA SER A 60 -0.78 7.36 1.18
C SER A 60 -0.59 6.77 -0.22
N ILE A 61 -1.33 5.72 -0.54
CA ILE A 61 -1.33 5.06 -1.86
C ILE A 61 -2.73 4.58 -2.20
N GLY A 62 -3.20 4.87 -3.40
CA GLY A 62 -4.50 4.41 -3.85
C GLY A 62 -4.86 4.88 -5.25
N GLY A 63 -5.38 3.96 -6.06
CA GLY A 63 -5.77 4.26 -7.43
C GLY A 63 -4.62 4.91 -8.20
N SER A 64 -4.87 6.07 -8.80
CA SER A 64 -3.89 6.80 -9.62
C SER A 64 -3.01 7.79 -8.84
N THR A 65 -3.01 7.71 -7.50
CA THR A 65 -2.23 8.61 -6.64
C THR A 65 -1.31 7.83 -5.71
N VAL A 66 -0.07 8.30 -5.57
CA VAL A 66 0.84 7.88 -4.50
C VAL A 66 1.53 9.10 -3.91
N ASN A 67 1.51 9.19 -2.59
CA ASN A 67 2.13 10.25 -1.81
C ASN A 67 3.26 9.63 -0.97
N LEU A 68 4.49 10.01 -1.30
CA LEU A 68 5.73 9.46 -0.76
C LEU A 68 6.26 10.37 0.33
N LYS A 69 6.79 9.74 1.39
CA LYS A 69 7.53 10.39 2.46
C LYS A 69 9.00 10.50 2.07
N ILE A 70 9.53 11.72 1.98
CA ILE A 70 10.93 11.98 1.61
C ILE A 70 11.65 12.65 2.79
N ASP A 71 12.97 12.46 2.91
CA ASP A 71 13.77 13.08 3.98
C ASP A 71 13.95 14.60 3.82
N ASP A 72 14.06 15.06 2.58
CA ASP A 72 14.24 16.46 2.25
C ASP A 72 12.91 17.20 2.44
N VAL A 73 12.85 18.07 3.45
CA VAL A 73 11.66 18.85 3.83
C VAL A 73 11.06 19.66 2.66
N ASN A 74 11.87 20.03 1.66
CA ASN A 74 11.37 20.78 0.51
C ASN A 74 10.72 19.88 -0.55
N LYS A 75 10.95 18.57 -0.46
CA LYS A 75 10.39 17.55 -1.36
C LYS A 75 9.37 16.67 -0.68
N ASP A 76 9.23 16.77 0.64
CA ASP A 76 8.23 16.04 1.41
C ASP A 76 6.93 16.87 1.49
N PRO A 77 5.76 16.34 1.06
CA PRO A 77 5.58 15.05 0.39
C PRO A 77 5.93 15.10 -1.10
N THR A 78 6.40 13.98 -1.67
CA THR A 78 6.52 13.81 -3.12
C THR A 78 5.33 13.02 -3.64
N GLU A 79 4.53 13.60 -4.51
CA GLU A 79 3.25 13.04 -4.96
C GLU A 79 3.22 12.83 -6.48
N PHE A 80 2.74 11.66 -6.89
CA PHE A 80 2.32 11.41 -8.27
C PHE A 80 0.81 11.37 -8.36
N THR A 81 0.24 12.02 -9.37
CA THR A 81 -1.20 12.02 -9.63
C THR A 81 -1.48 11.97 -11.13
N LEU A 82 -2.47 11.17 -11.54
CA LEU A 82 -3.03 11.24 -12.90
C LEU A 82 -4.23 12.19 -12.94
N THR A 83 -4.22 13.18 -13.82
CA THR A 83 -5.36 14.07 -14.07
C THR A 83 -5.43 14.44 -15.54
N ASN A 84 -6.60 14.32 -16.16
CA ASN A 84 -6.82 14.67 -17.57
C ASN A 84 -5.79 14.05 -18.55
N ASN A 85 -5.47 12.77 -18.35
CA ASN A 85 -4.48 12.00 -19.11
C ASN A 85 -3.02 12.47 -18.98
N VAL A 86 -2.72 13.33 -18.00
CA VAL A 86 -1.37 13.80 -17.68
C VAL A 86 -1.00 13.33 -16.28
N VAL A 87 0.16 12.69 -16.18
CA VAL A 87 0.77 12.35 -14.89
C VAL A 87 1.56 13.56 -14.42
N TYR A 88 1.26 14.00 -13.21
CA TYR A 88 1.95 15.09 -12.54
C TYR A 88 2.84 14.55 -11.43
N LEU A 89 4.00 15.17 -11.27
CA LEU A 89 4.88 15.05 -10.12
C LEU A 89 4.82 16.36 -9.34
N GLN A 90 4.54 16.30 -8.04
CA GLN A 90 4.64 17.42 -7.12
C GLN A 90 5.68 17.08 -6.05
N GLU A 91 6.62 17.99 -5.79
CA GLU A 91 7.60 17.85 -4.71
C GLU A 91 7.36 18.94 -3.66
N GLY A 92 7.04 18.52 -2.43
CA GLY A 92 6.69 19.40 -1.32
C GLY A 92 5.52 20.31 -1.64
N THR A 93 5.71 21.61 -1.41
CA THR A 93 4.70 22.65 -1.72
C THR A 93 4.88 23.27 -3.12
N GLY A 94 5.79 22.72 -3.93
CA GLY A 94 6.05 23.21 -5.28
C GLY A 94 4.91 22.99 -6.26
N ASP A 95 5.03 23.59 -7.44
CA ASP A 95 4.07 23.42 -8.53
C ASP A 95 4.12 22.00 -9.11
N LYS A 96 2.99 21.57 -9.67
CA LYS A 96 2.85 20.27 -10.33
C LYS A 96 3.57 20.27 -11.68
N ALA A 97 4.61 19.44 -11.83
CA ALA A 97 5.32 19.23 -13.07
C ALA A 97 4.67 18.12 -13.91
N ALA A 98 4.28 18.44 -15.15
CA ALA A 98 3.74 17.45 -16.09
C ALA A 98 4.84 16.52 -16.62
N LEU A 99 4.61 15.21 -16.57
CA LEU A 99 5.58 14.19 -17.01
C LEU A 99 5.36 13.70 -18.45
N ASN A 100 4.18 13.98 -19.01
CA ASN A 100 3.83 13.70 -20.40
C ASN A 100 3.06 14.85 -21.04
N ASP A 101 3.15 14.94 -22.36
CA ASP A 101 2.30 15.81 -23.17
C ASP A 101 1.10 15.01 -23.68
N SER A 102 -0.10 15.27 -23.14
CA SER A 102 -1.34 14.58 -23.54
C SER A 102 -1.76 14.84 -24.99
N ASN A 103 -1.17 15.86 -25.65
CA ASN A 103 -1.37 16.07 -27.08
C ASN A 103 -0.57 15.08 -27.93
N ARG A 104 0.45 14.43 -27.37
CA ARG A 104 1.27 13.42 -28.05
C ARG A 104 1.06 12.02 -27.48
N VAL A 105 1.23 11.86 -26.18
CA VAL A 105 1.05 10.59 -25.47
C VAL A 105 0.19 10.82 -24.23
N LYS A 106 -0.99 10.22 -24.24
CA LYS A 106 -1.96 10.24 -23.13
C LYS A 106 -1.65 9.08 -22.18
N VAL A 107 -1.80 9.32 -20.89
CA VAL A 107 -1.89 8.24 -19.89
C VAL A 107 -3.35 7.96 -19.63
N THR A 108 -3.87 6.84 -20.14
CA THR A 108 -5.30 6.49 -20.02
C THR A 108 -5.61 5.72 -18.75
N SER A 109 -4.60 5.09 -18.16
CA SER A 109 -4.70 4.42 -16.86
C SER A 109 -3.38 4.53 -16.12
N LEU A 110 -3.46 4.74 -14.81
CA LEU A 110 -2.35 4.66 -13.87
C LEU A 110 -2.90 4.11 -12.56
N SER A 111 -2.27 3.07 -12.03
CA SER A 111 -2.58 2.59 -10.68
C SER A 111 -1.34 2.23 -9.91
N PHE A 112 -1.27 2.73 -8.68
CA PHE A 112 -0.28 2.36 -7.68
C PHE A 112 -0.91 1.38 -6.69
N SER A 113 -0.25 0.26 -6.44
CA SER A 113 -0.67 -0.71 -5.44
C SER A 113 0.54 -1.23 -4.66
N PRO A 114 0.49 -1.32 -3.33
CA PRO A 114 1.53 -1.98 -2.58
C PRO A 114 1.56 -3.47 -2.94
N THR A 115 2.75 -4.02 -3.14
CA THR A 115 2.97 -5.46 -3.30
C THR A 115 3.41 -6.06 -1.99
N GLY A 116 2.75 -7.13 -1.60
CA GLY A 116 3.00 -7.84 -0.36
C GLY A 116 1.70 -8.46 0.11
N PRO A 117 1.77 -9.38 1.09
CA PRO A 117 0.56 -9.82 1.74
C PRO A 117 -0.10 -8.58 2.36
N SER A 118 -1.43 -8.45 2.24
CA SER A 118 -2.21 -7.36 2.85
C SER A 118 -2.13 -7.35 4.37
N LYS A 119 -1.39 -8.31 4.93
CA LYS A 119 -1.41 -8.75 6.29
C LYS A 119 -0.03 -9.32 6.66
N THR A 120 0.44 -9.14 7.88
CA THR A 120 1.75 -9.64 8.34
C THR A 120 1.64 -10.25 9.72
N SER A 121 2.52 -11.20 10.07
CA SER A 121 2.52 -11.84 11.39
C SER A 121 3.30 -11.01 12.41
N ILE A 122 3.11 -11.31 13.70
CA ILE A 122 3.93 -10.77 14.78
C ILE A 122 5.36 -11.33 14.72
N SER A 123 6.33 -10.53 15.15
CA SER A 123 7.74 -10.88 15.23
C SER A 123 7.96 -11.94 16.31
N PRO A 124 8.67 -13.04 16.01
CA PRO A 124 8.92 -14.10 16.99
C PRO A 124 9.92 -13.71 18.10
N THR A 125 10.44 -12.47 18.09
CA THR A 125 11.34 -11.94 19.13
C THR A 125 10.73 -10.78 19.91
N ASN A 126 9.66 -10.19 19.39
CA ASN A 126 9.03 -8.97 19.89
C ASN A 126 7.51 -9.20 19.83
N ASP A 127 7.03 -10.08 20.71
CA ASP A 127 5.72 -10.72 20.68
C ASP A 127 4.94 -10.57 22.00
N TYR A 128 5.54 -9.98 23.03
CA TYR A 128 4.93 -9.94 24.35
C TYR A 128 4.30 -8.59 24.68
N ALA A 129 3.02 -8.64 25.07
CA ALA A 129 2.33 -7.61 25.83
C ALA A 129 2.32 -7.98 27.32
N TRP A 130 2.08 -6.98 28.17
CA TRP A 130 2.08 -7.14 29.62
C TRP A 130 0.75 -6.73 30.24
N ASN A 131 0.31 -7.49 31.23
CA ASN A 131 -0.81 -7.16 32.10
C ASN A 131 -0.43 -7.46 33.56
N ASP A 132 -0.83 -6.60 34.51
CA ASP A 132 -0.43 -6.76 35.91
C ASP A 132 -1.16 -7.89 36.66
N GLN A 133 -2.28 -8.40 36.11
CA GLN A 133 -3.07 -9.48 36.72
C GLN A 133 -2.70 -10.85 36.15
N VAL A 134 -2.56 -10.95 34.82
CA VAL A 134 -2.32 -12.22 34.11
C VAL A 134 -0.90 -12.33 33.52
N GLY A 135 -0.06 -11.32 33.73
CA GLY A 135 1.32 -11.31 33.29
C GLY A 135 1.49 -11.22 31.77
N TRP A 136 2.37 -12.08 31.23
CA TRP A 136 2.79 -12.05 29.84
C TRP A 136 1.73 -12.62 28.89
N ILE A 137 1.43 -11.85 27.84
CA ILE A 137 0.52 -12.23 26.76
C ILE A 137 1.35 -12.32 25.48
N ASP A 138 1.43 -13.51 24.91
CA ASP A 138 2.17 -13.88 23.72
C ASP A 138 1.31 -13.72 22.45
N PHE A 139 1.69 -12.79 21.58
CA PHE A 139 0.98 -12.50 20.33
C PHE A 139 1.48 -13.35 19.13
N ALA A 140 2.56 -14.11 19.30
CA ALA A 140 3.16 -14.98 18.29
C ALA A 140 3.19 -16.46 18.74
N HIS A 141 2.27 -16.84 19.63
CA HIS A 141 2.23 -18.20 20.16
C HIS A 141 1.90 -19.22 19.05
N PRO A 142 2.62 -20.36 18.98
CA PRO A 142 2.33 -21.42 18.02
C PRO A 142 0.87 -21.87 18.09
N GLY A 143 0.18 -21.88 16.94
CA GLY A 143 -1.23 -22.26 16.84
C GLY A 143 -2.23 -21.10 17.00
N GLY A 144 -1.80 -19.94 17.49
CA GLY A 144 -2.64 -18.76 17.67
C GLY A 144 -2.25 -17.54 16.83
N ASN A 145 -0.95 -17.34 16.55
CA ASN A 145 -0.34 -16.28 15.74
C ASN A 145 -1.27 -15.16 15.25
N ILE A 146 -1.02 -13.95 15.74
CA ILE A 146 -1.75 -12.78 15.29
C ILE A 146 -1.21 -12.28 13.95
N TYR A 147 -2.15 -11.88 13.12
CA TYR A 147 -1.88 -11.21 11.86
C TYR A 147 -2.49 -9.82 11.84
N VAL A 148 -1.67 -8.87 11.42
CA VAL A 148 -1.96 -7.44 11.41
C VAL A 148 -2.15 -6.98 9.98
N ALA A 149 -3.22 -6.24 9.71
CA ALA A 149 -3.44 -5.62 8.41
C ALA A 149 -2.35 -4.58 8.11
N ARG A 150 -1.92 -4.50 6.85
CA ARG A 150 -1.10 -3.38 6.36
C ARG A 150 -2.04 -2.24 5.95
N GLY A 151 -2.03 -1.16 6.72
CA GLY A 151 -2.98 -0.05 6.56
C GLY A 151 -4.34 -0.38 7.17
N ALA A 152 -5.41 0.14 6.57
CA ALA A 152 -6.76 -0.08 7.07
C ALA A 152 -7.20 -1.54 6.88
N GLY A 153 -7.62 -2.19 7.96
CA GLY A 153 -8.13 -3.57 7.90
C GLY A 153 -8.21 -4.26 9.26
N ASP A 154 -8.81 -5.43 9.26
CA ASP A 154 -9.05 -6.21 10.49
C ASP A 154 -7.78 -6.99 10.90
N LEU A 155 -7.59 -7.15 12.21
CA LEU A 155 -6.64 -8.08 12.82
C LEU A 155 -7.33 -9.42 13.05
N TRP A 156 -6.58 -10.52 13.05
CA TRP A 156 -7.10 -11.87 13.30
C TRP A 156 -6.01 -12.73 13.95
N GLY A 157 -6.42 -13.83 14.57
CA GLY A 157 -5.56 -14.69 15.37
C GLY A 157 -5.91 -14.62 16.85
N LEU A 158 -5.15 -15.39 17.62
CA LEU A 158 -5.34 -15.66 19.04
C LEU A 158 -4.02 -15.34 19.75
N ALA A 159 -4.06 -14.41 20.70
CA ALA A 159 -2.96 -14.21 21.65
C ALA A 159 -3.09 -15.20 22.80
N TYR A 160 -1.96 -15.66 23.34
CA TYR A 160 -1.90 -16.65 24.40
C TYR A 160 -1.46 -16.02 25.72
N VAL A 161 -2.22 -16.25 26.79
CA VAL A 161 -1.87 -15.77 28.14
C VAL A 161 -1.10 -16.86 28.87
N LEU A 162 0.16 -16.59 29.20
CA LEU A 162 1.08 -17.62 29.73
C LEU A 162 0.73 -18.08 31.15
N SER A 163 0.21 -17.21 32.01
CA SER A 163 -0.09 -17.58 33.40
C SER A 163 -1.22 -18.60 33.50
N ASP A 164 -2.21 -18.46 32.62
CA ASP A 164 -3.52 -19.11 32.76
C ASP A 164 -3.79 -20.11 31.63
N SER A 165 -2.95 -20.16 30.59
CA SER A 165 -3.09 -21.07 29.44
C SER A 165 -4.36 -20.86 28.60
N HIS A 166 -4.82 -19.62 28.48
CA HIS A 166 -6.04 -19.26 27.74
C HIS A 166 -5.75 -18.31 26.58
N TRP A 167 -6.71 -18.24 25.67
CA TRP A 167 -6.61 -17.45 24.44
C TRP A 167 -7.42 -16.17 24.50
N ILE A 168 -6.90 -15.15 23.83
CA ILE A 168 -7.60 -13.90 23.52
C ILE A 168 -7.76 -13.86 22.00
N SER A 169 -8.99 -13.88 21.51
CA SER A 169 -9.32 -13.79 20.10
C SER A 169 -9.49 -12.33 19.68
N LEU A 170 -8.80 -11.92 18.61
CA LEU A 170 -8.92 -10.56 18.07
C LEU A 170 -10.04 -10.43 17.04
N ASN A 171 -10.65 -11.54 16.63
CA ASN A 171 -11.66 -11.55 15.59
C ASN A 171 -12.61 -12.75 15.73
N CYS A 172 -13.90 -12.54 15.57
CA CYS A 172 -14.89 -13.61 15.59
C CYS A 172 -14.63 -14.69 14.53
N VAL A 173 -13.94 -14.35 13.42
CA VAL A 173 -13.54 -15.31 12.38
C VAL A 173 -12.55 -16.33 12.92
N SER A 174 -11.69 -15.93 13.87
CA SER A 174 -10.68 -16.82 14.45
C SER A 174 -11.28 -17.91 15.35
N THR A 175 -12.53 -17.76 15.76
CA THR A 175 -13.26 -18.75 16.57
C THR A 175 -14.56 -19.23 15.93
N ASP A 176 -14.76 -18.97 14.62
CA ASP A 176 -15.98 -19.28 13.87
C ASP A 176 -17.28 -18.79 14.55
N SER A 177 -17.21 -17.67 15.28
CA SER A 177 -18.29 -17.15 16.12
C SER A 177 -19.02 -15.95 15.53
N CYS A 178 -18.66 -15.48 14.33
CA CYS A 178 -19.25 -14.26 13.75
C CYS A 178 -20.76 -14.34 13.51
N SER A 179 -21.33 -15.53 13.42
CA SER A 179 -22.79 -15.71 13.27
C SER A 179 -23.56 -15.49 14.58
N SER A 180 -22.90 -15.64 15.73
CA SER A 180 -23.49 -15.44 17.06
C SER A 180 -23.11 -14.09 17.65
N VAL A 181 -21.82 -13.73 17.59
CA VAL A 181 -21.30 -12.47 18.11
C VAL A 181 -20.23 -11.94 17.15
N GLU A 182 -20.57 -10.85 16.47
CA GLU A 182 -19.61 -10.15 15.61
C GLU A 182 -18.71 -9.24 16.48
N TYR A 183 -17.43 -9.57 16.54
CA TYR A 183 -16.41 -8.73 17.16
C TYR A 183 -15.11 -8.80 16.35
N LYS A 184 -14.36 -7.71 16.40
CA LYS A 184 -13.06 -7.59 15.73
C LYS A 184 -12.28 -6.41 16.26
N VAL A 185 -10.96 -6.53 16.16
CA VAL A 185 -10.03 -5.42 16.25
C VAL A 185 -9.64 -4.99 14.83
N SER A 186 -9.72 -3.70 14.53
CA SER A 186 -9.42 -3.14 13.21
C SER A 186 -8.41 -2.00 13.32
N SER A 187 -7.44 -1.97 12.41
CA SER A 187 -6.53 -0.85 12.19
C SER A 187 -7.11 0.12 11.18
N ASP A 188 -6.93 1.43 11.39
CA ASP A 188 -7.12 2.43 10.36
C ASP A 188 -5.84 2.63 9.50
N ALA A 189 -5.89 3.57 8.55
CA ALA A 189 -4.75 3.88 7.68
C ALA A 189 -3.56 4.52 8.41
N SER A 190 -3.77 5.06 9.63
CA SER A 190 -2.73 5.64 10.48
C SER A 190 -2.20 4.64 11.51
N GLY A 191 -2.76 3.43 11.58
CA GLY A 191 -2.38 2.42 12.56
C GLY A 191 -3.12 2.48 13.88
N ASN A 192 -4.12 3.36 14.06
CA ASN A 192 -4.92 3.35 15.28
C ASN A 192 -5.79 2.09 15.27
N LEU A 193 -5.69 1.30 16.33
CA LEU A 193 -6.56 0.15 16.52
C LEU A 193 -7.86 0.59 17.17
N SER A 194 -8.94 -0.13 16.87
CA SER A 194 -10.28 0.08 17.42
C SER A 194 -11.03 -1.25 17.46
N GLY A 195 -12.14 -1.29 18.19
CA GLY A 195 -12.94 -2.50 18.31
C GLY A 195 -12.58 -3.35 19.53
N TRP A 196 -13.06 -4.58 19.52
CA TRP A 196 -13.08 -5.47 20.66
C TRP A 196 -12.42 -6.81 20.33
N ALA A 197 -11.56 -7.27 21.24
CA ALA A 197 -11.16 -8.67 21.34
C ALA A 197 -11.97 -9.37 22.44
N TRP A 198 -12.04 -10.70 22.36
CA TRP A 198 -12.80 -11.53 23.29
C TRP A 198 -11.97 -12.67 23.83
N SER A 199 -12.13 -12.97 25.11
CA SER A 199 -11.66 -14.19 25.74
C SER A 199 -12.75 -14.75 26.64
N GLU A 200 -12.91 -16.07 26.65
CA GLU A 200 -13.86 -16.74 27.55
C GLU A 200 -13.51 -16.51 29.03
N ASN A 201 -12.23 -16.29 29.34
CA ASN A 201 -11.74 -16.13 30.71
C ASN A 201 -11.54 -14.66 31.10
N PHE A 202 -11.18 -13.81 30.14
CA PHE A 202 -10.81 -12.42 30.41
C PHE A 202 -11.83 -11.42 29.88
N GLY A 203 -12.93 -11.90 29.30
CA GLY A 203 -14.03 -11.09 28.81
C GLY A 203 -13.66 -10.22 27.62
N TRP A 204 -14.35 -9.09 27.51
CA TRP A 204 -14.17 -8.11 26.43
C TRP A 204 -12.94 -7.24 26.69
N ILE A 205 -12.11 -7.07 25.66
CA ILE A 205 -10.93 -6.22 25.68
C ILE A 205 -11.10 -5.14 24.62
N CYS A 206 -11.17 -3.89 25.04
CA CYS A 206 -11.35 -2.71 24.22
C CYS A 206 -9.98 -2.14 23.80
N PHE A 207 -9.77 -1.92 22.49
CA PHE A 207 -8.50 -1.39 21.97
C PHE A 207 -8.44 0.13 21.87
N ASN A 208 -9.55 0.82 22.11
CA ASN A 208 -9.65 2.27 21.94
C ASN A 208 -10.87 2.82 22.68
N CYS A 209 -10.67 3.87 23.49
CA CYS A 209 -11.73 4.53 24.25
C CYS A 209 -12.88 5.09 23.39
N LEU A 210 -12.66 5.30 22.08
CA LEU A 210 -13.72 5.70 21.16
C LEU A 210 -14.69 4.55 20.87
N THR A 211 -14.25 3.30 21.05
CA THR A 211 -15.06 2.11 20.80
C THR A 211 -16.14 1.94 21.86
N ASP A 212 -15.83 2.25 23.12
CA ASP A 212 -16.75 2.13 24.26
C ASP A 212 -17.25 3.50 24.78
N ASN A 213 -16.85 4.60 24.13
CA ASN A 213 -17.16 5.98 24.48
C ASN A 213 -16.62 6.43 25.85
N SER A 214 -15.51 5.82 26.31
CA SER A 214 -14.88 6.14 27.60
C SER A 214 -13.82 7.25 27.53
N CYS A 215 -13.54 7.84 26.36
CA CYS A 215 -12.45 8.83 26.20
C CYS A 215 -12.56 10.06 27.10
N ALA A 216 -13.78 10.43 27.52
CA ALA A 216 -13.97 11.56 28.43
C ALA A 216 -13.43 11.28 29.85
N SER A 217 -13.43 10.01 30.26
CA SER A 217 -12.91 9.55 31.55
C SER A 217 -11.49 8.98 31.46
N SER A 218 -11.14 8.35 30.35
CA SER A 218 -9.82 7.75 30.13
C SER A 218 -9.50 7.74 28.64
N ASP A 219 -8.56 8.58 28.23
CA ASP A 219 -8.07 8.61 26.85
C ASP A 219 -7.01 7.52 26.65
N TYR A 220 -7.39 6.43 25.98
CA TYR A 220 -6.49 5.33 25.66
C TYR A 220 -6.76 4.78 24.27
N LYS A 221 -5.71 4.26 23.66
CA LYS A 221 -5.75 3.51 22.40
C LYS A 221 -4.48 2.70 22.22
N VAL A 222 -4.59 1.65 21.42
CA VAL A 222 -3.43 0.95 20.87
C VAL A 222 -3.15 1.49 19.47
N ILE A 223 -1.88 1.78 19.18
CA ILE A 223 -1.43 2.25 17.86
C ILE A 223 -0.30 1.35 17.37
N VAL A 224 -0.38 0.90 16.12
CA VAL A 224 0.74 0.26 15.42
C VAL A 224 1.51 1.34 14.68
N ASP A 225 2.76 1.57 15.07
CA ASP A 225 3.65 2.50 14.36
C ASP A 225 3.86 1.99 12.93
N GLN A 226 3.50 2.82 11.95
CA GLN A 226 3.47 2.38 10.55
C GLN A 226 4.87 2.19 9.95
N ASP A 227 5.91 2.80 10.52
CA ASP A 227 7.30 2.73 10.06
C ASP A 227 8.03 1.52 10.68
N THR A 228 7.77 1.22 11.95
CA THR A 228 8.50 0.21 12.74
C THR A 228 7.71 -1.06 13.01
N GLY A 229 6.38 -1.04 12.88
CA GLY A 229 5.50 -2.14 13.27
C GLY A 229 5.32 -2.31 14.78
N GLU A 230 5.94 -1.45 15.61
CA GLU A 230 5.80 -1.51 17.07
C GLU A 230 4.41 -1.09 17.49
N PHE A 231 3.75 -1.91 18.30
CA PHE A 231 2.51 -1.54 18.97
C PHE A 231 2.85 -0.60 20.13
N ASN A 232 1.99 0.37 20.41
CA ASN A 232 2.16 1.32 21.50
C ASN A 232 0.81 1.59 22.18
N GLY A 233 0.84 2.04 23.42
CA GLY A 233 -0.34 2.34 24.22
C GLY A 233 -0.95 1.11 24.89
N TYR A 234 -2.23 1.24 25.24
CA TYR A 234 -2.93 0.28 26.10
C TYR A 234 -4.28 -0.14 25.53
N ALA A 235 -4.65 -1.39 25.78
CA ALA A 235 -6.02 -1.88 25.72
C ALA A 235 -6.57 -2.07 27.13
N TYR A 236 -7.89 -2.11 27.28
CA TYR A 236 -8.56 -2.22 28.58
C TYR A 236 -9.56 -3.37 28.60
N SER A 237 -9.57 -4.13 29.68
CA SER A 237 -10.64 -5.08 30.03
C SER A 237 -11.13 -4.81 31.44
N GLU A 238 -12.43 -4.91 31.65
CA GLU A 238 -13.02 -4.80 32.99
C GLU A 238 -12.60 -5.95 33.92
N ASN A 239 -12.21 -7.11 33.36
CA ASN A 239 -11.88 -8.30 34.14
C ASN A 239 -10.40 -8.38 34.53
N ILE A 240 -9.50 -7.90 33.66
CA ILE A 240 -8.05 -8.00 33.88
C ILE A 240 -7.32 -6.65 33.89
N GLY A 241 -8.01 -5.55 33.61
CA GLY A 241 -7.44 -4.21 33.61
C GLY A 241 -6.66 -3.87 32.35
N TRP A 242 -5.60 -3.08 32.52
CA TRP A 242 -4.80 -2.53 31.42
C TRP A 242 -3.84 -3.55 30.84
N ILE A 243 -3.78 -3.62 29.50
CA ILE A 243 -2.82 -4.42 28.75
C ILE A 243 -1.90 -3.45 28.02
N SER A 244 -0.62 -3.46 28.38
CA SER A 244 0.43 -2.65 27.76
C SER A 244 1.09 -3.41 26.63
N PHE A 245 1.28 -2.75 25.48
CA PHE A 245 1.88 -3.38 24.31
C PHE A 245 3.37 -3.08 24.12
N ASN A 246 3.93 -2.12 24.87
CA ASN A 246 5.31 -1.69 24.70
C ASN A 246 5.85 -0.99 25.94
N CYS A 247 7.07 -1.33 26.33
CA CYS A 247 7.75 -0.70 27.45
C CYS A 247 7.95 0.81 27.30
N LYS A 248 8.02 1.33 26.06
CA LYS A 248 8.17 2.79 25.81
C LYS A 248 6.97 3.59 26.29
N THR A 249 5.80 2.97 26.32
CA THR A 249 4.53 3.56 26.76
C THR A 249 3.92 2.77 27.91
N GLY A 250 4.72 1.95 28.61
CA GLY A 250 4.23 0.89 29.47
C GLY A 250 4.14 1.23 30.96
N GLY A 251 4.70 2.37 31.39
CA GLY A 251 4.54 2.88 32.75
C GLY A 251 3.35 3.83 32.91
N ASP A 252 3.08 4.21 34.16
CA ASP A 252 2.00 5.15 34.51
C ASP A 252 2.02 6.40 33.62
N ASN A 253 0.85 6.81 33.11
CA ASN A 253 0.72 7.90 32.14
C ASN A 253 1.57 7.71 30.87
N GLN A 254 1.78 6.47 30.43
CA GLN A 254 2.54 6.10 29.22
C GLN A 254 4.03 6.47 29.28
N THR A 255 4.67 6.41 30.45
CA THR A 255 6.12 6.63 30.57
C THR A 255 6.96 5.46 30.04
N ASP A 256 8.19 5.76 29.59
CA ASP A 256 9.18 4.76 29.17
C ASP A 256 9.76 4.00 30.37
N ILE A 257 9.53 2.69 30.39
CA ILE A 257 10.04 1.74 31.39
C ILE A 257 10.98 0.69 30.80
N CYS A 258 11.46 0.88 29.56
CA CYS A 258 12.30 -0.09 28.84
C CYS A 258 13.64 -0.37 29.53
N SER A 259 14.11 0.53 30.41
CA SER A 259 15.30 0.32 31.24
C SER A 259 15.11 -0.75 32.31
N THR A 260 13.86 -1.01 32.72
CA THR A 260 13.50 -1.97 33.77
C THR A 260 12.89 -3.24 33.18
N SER A 261 12.08 -3.11 32.12
CA SER A 261 11.47 -4.25 31.41
C SER A 261 11.39 -3.96 29.93
N ASN A 262 12.08 -4.75 29.10
CA ASN A 262 12.20 -4.52 27.65
C ASN A 262 11.25 -5.44 26.86
N TYR A 263 9.95 -5.21 26.98
CA TYR A 263 8.93 -5.92 26.20
C TYR A 263 8.31 -5.02 25.15
N LYS A 264 7.86 -5.64 24.05
CA LYS A 264 7.06 -4.98 23.01
C LYS A 264 6.40 -6.04 22.14
N VAL A 265 5.25 -5.67 21.58
CA VAL A 265 4.64 -6.37 20.44
C VAL A 265 5.02 -5.62 19.17
N GLN A 266 5.53 -6.34 18.17
CA GLN A 266 5.95 -5.78 16.89
C GLN A 266 5.53 -6.70 15.75
N ASP A 267 4.93 -6.17 14.69
CA ASP A 267 4.67 -6.95 13.49
C ASP A 267 5.88 -7.03 12.55
N LEU A 268 5.91 -8.04 11.68
CA LEU A 268 6.96 -8.23 10.68
C LEU A 268 6.69 -7.40 9.42
N ARG A 269 6.32 -6.13 9.54
CA ARG A 269 6.28 -5.27 8.36
C ARG A 269 7.65 -5.33 7.68
N LEU A 270 7.65 -5.75 6.40
CA LEU A 270 8.89 -5.86 5.64
C LEU A 270 9.49 -4.47 5.56
N ARG A 271 10.78 -4.35 5.91
CA ARG A 271 11.59 -3.12 5.78
C ARG A 271 11.64 -2.58 4.34
N THR A 272 11.15 -3.40 3.41
CA THR A 272 10.92 -3.10 2.01
C THR A 272 9.44 -3.18 1.67
N ILE A 273 8.85 -2.04 1.31
CA ILE A 273 7.54 -1.99 0.67
C ILE A 273 7.81 -1.98 -0.82
N SER A 274 7.39 -2.99 -1.59
CA SER A 274 7.37 -2.82 -3.05
C SER A 274 6.06 -2.21 -3.52
N VAL A 275 6.14 -1.35 -4.52
CA VAL A 275 5.01 -0.66 -5.13
C VAL A 275 4.92 -1.13 -6.57
N LYS A 276 3.80 -1.78 -6.89
CA LYS A 276 3.43 -2.09 -8.27
C LYS A 276 2.78 -0.88 -8.90
N VAL A 277 3.29 -0.51 -10.07
CA VAL A 277 2.77 0.57 -10.91
C VAL A 277 2.28 -0.04 -12.21
N ASP A 278 0.97 -0.05 -12.42
CA ASP A 278 0.38 -0.40 -13.71
C ASP A 278 0.06 0.90 -14.46
N ILE A 279 0.62 1.06 -15.65
CA ILE A 279 0.39 2.26 -16.47
C ILE A 279 0.00 1.87 -17.89
N THR A 280 -1.01 2.55 -18.43
CA THR A 280 -1.41 2.46 -19.84
C THR A 280 -1.22 3.81 -20.51
N VAL A 281 -0.39 3.82 -21.55
CA VAL A 281 -0.16 4.98 -22.41
C VAL A 281 -0.85 4.77 -23.76
N GLN A 282 -1.30 5.84 -24.40
CA GLN A 282 -1.90 5.83 -25.72
C GLN A 282 -1.39 7.00 -26.55
N TYR A 283 -1.04 6.75 -27.81
CA TYR A 283 -0.65 7.81 -28.73
C TYR A 283 -1.88 8.63 -29.14
N ASN A 284 -1.79 9.96 -28.99
CA ASN A 284 -2.89 10.84 -29.32
C ASN A 284 -2.92 11.12 -30.83
N SER A 285 -3.76 10.39 -31.54
CA SER A 285 -3.97 10.55 -32.97
C SER A 285 -5.44 10.47 -33.32
N GLU A 286 -5.90 11.33 -34.22
CA GLU A 286 -7.24 11.27 -34.81
C GLU A 286 -7.41 10.06 -35.74
N LYS A 287 -6.31 9.55 -36.29
CA LYS A 287 -6.28 8.33 -37.10
C LYS A 287 -6.35 7.09 -36.20
N PRO A 288 -7.42 6.28 -36.25
CA PRO A 288 -7.60 5.13 -35.38
C PRO A 288 -6.46 4.11 -35.49
N GLU A 289 -5.87 3.97 -36.68
CA GLU A 289 -4.78 3.03 -36.93
C GLU A 289 -3.45 3.39 -36.26
N LEU A 290 -3.32 4.61 -35.75
CA LEU A 290 -2.18 5.15 -35.01
C LEU A 290 -2.49 5.42 -33.53
N ALA A 291 -3.75 5.32 -33.09
CA ALA A 291 -4.17 5.48 -31.69
C ALA A 291 -3.83 4.24 -30.84
N ILE A 292 -2.57 3.80 -30.91
CA ILE A 292 -2.03 2.59 -30.30
C ILE A 292 -1.88 2.79 -28.79
N SER A 293 -2.26 1.79 -28.00
CA SER A 293 -2.06 1.76 -26.55
C SER A 293 -1.01 0.73 -26.15
N ARG A 294 -0.28 1.00 -25.08
CA ARG A 294 0.69 0.10 -24.44
C ARG A 294 0.49 0.11 -22.94
N THR A 295 0.53 -1.08 -22.34
CA THR A 295 0.44 -1.25 -20.89
C THR A 295 1.72 -1.89 -20.39
N ASN A 296 2.34 -1.27 -19.39
CA ASN A 296 3.48 -1.84 -18.67
C ASN A 296 3.17 -1.90 -17.18
N THR A 297 3.78 -2.89 -16.53
CA THR A 297 3.75 -3.05 -15.08
C THR A 297 5.18 -2.97 -14.57
N PHE A 298 5.41 -2.11 -13.59
CA PHE A 298 6.68 -1.96 -12.90
C PHE A 298 6.52 -2.31 -11.42
N VAL A 299 7.60 -2.77 -10.78
CA VAL A 299 7.62 -3.01 -9.34
C VAL A 299 8.89 -2.39 -8.78
N PHE A 300 8.73 -1.42 -7.88
CA PHE A 300 9.83 -0.68 -7.26
C PHE A 300 9.88 -0.98 -5.77
N ASN A 301 11.06 -1.02 -5.16
CA ASN A 301 11.19 -1.27 -3.74
C ASN A 301 11.53 0.01 -2.97
N ILE A 302 10.77 0.31 -1.93
CA ILE A 302 11.09 1.36 -0.96
C ILE A 302 11.87 0.72 0.17
N ILE A 303 13.15 1.05 0.30
CA ILE A 303 14.00 0.55 1.39
C ILE A 303 13.95 1.58 2.51
N THR A 304 13.24 1.28 3.60
CA THR A 304 13.27 2.15 4.78
C THR A 304 14.59 1.93 5.52
N PRO A 305 15.47 2.93 5.66
CA PRO A 305 16.71 2.75 6.41
C PRO A 305 16.40 2.42 7.87
N THR A 306 17.12 1.45 8.44
CA THR A 306 17.12 1.24 9.90
C THR A 306 17.53 2.53 10.59
N LYS A 307 16.64 3.12 11.40
CA LYS A 307 17.05 4.05 12.46
C LYS A 307 17.85 3.30 13.52
#